data_AF-A0AA88XDH9-F1
#
_entry.id   AF-A0AA88XDH9-F1
#
_cell.length_a   1.000
_cell.length_b   1.000
_cell.length_c   1.000
_cell.angle_alpha   90.00
_cell.angle_beta   90.00
_cell.angle_gamma   90.00
#
_symmetry.space_group_name_H-M   'P 1'
#
loop_
_entity.id
_entity.type
_entity.pdbx_description
1 polymer ?
#
loop_
_entity_poly.entity_id
_entity_poly.type
_entity_poly.pdbx_seq_one_letter_code
_entity_poly.pdbx_strand_id
1 'polypeptide(L)'
;MDVYSRLSDLQALHLAYSHNDMHENSRQMSFAEKVELFHNIRDRIVKSYKDTLGERQIATKWREEVANITSKTKAEVKNCYRTHLFLASFSGELWDALSGVLKPSKTKHISKNEKVKELTQYHFVNFSKVETTEERIKLLQQLSNKEITVEEFRDICVGLRYDHAFLVLNMTFI
;
A
#
# COMPACT_ATOMS: atom_id res chain seq x y z
N MET A 1 15.68 9.48 -27.88
CA MET A 1 15.80 8.53 -29.01
C MET A 1 14.46 7.87 -29.17
N ASP A 2 13.90 7.95 -30.37
CA ASP A 2 12.59 7.37 -30.66
C ASP A 2 12.71 5.85 -30.82
N VAL A 3 12.03 5.07 -29.99
CA VAL A 3 12.15 3.60 -29.94
C VAL A 3 11.75 2.97 -31.28
N TYR A 4 10.95 3.68 -32.07
CA TYR A 4 10.47 3.26 -33.39
C TYR A 4 11.48 3.47 -34.53
N SER A 5 12.53 4.27 -34.32
CA SER A 5 13.46 4.68 -35.39
C SER A 5 14.36 3.57 -35.97
N ARG A 6 14.38 2.38 -35.35
CA ARG A 6 15.17 1.22 -35.78
C ARG A 6 14.31 -0.01 -36.11
N LEU A 7 12.99 0.13 -36.09
CA LEU A 7 12.06 -0.95 -36.36
C LEU A 7 11.61 -0.88 -37.82
N SER A 8 11.43 -2.04 -38.46
CA SER A 8 10.70 -2.07 -39.73
C SER A 8 9.24 -1.68 -39.51
N ASP A 9 8.55 -1.20 -40.54
CA ASP A 9 7.14 -0.77 -40.43
C ASP A 9 6.26 -1.84 -39.78
N LEU A 10 6.49 -3.11 -40.12
CA LEU A 10 5.74 -4.24 -39.55
C LEU A 10 6.02 -4.44 -38.05
N GLN A 11 7.28 -4.23 -37.61
CA GLN A 11 7.69 -4.32 -36.22
C GLN A 11 7.17 -3.14 -35.39
N ALA A 12 7.16 -1.93 -35.97
CA ALA A 12 6.58 -0.75 -35.34
C ALA A 12 5.06 -0.91 -35.17
N LEU A 13 4.37 -1.44 -36.19
CA LEU A 13 2.93 -1.70 -36.13
C LEU A 13 2.58 -2.75 -35.08
N HIS A 14 3.36 -3.83 -35.00
CA HIS A 14 3.17 -4.88 -33.98
C HIS A 14 3.42 -4.34 -32.57
N LEU A 15 4.49 -3.55 -32.38
CA LEU A 15 4.79 -2.93 -31.09
C LEU A 15 3.69 -1.94 -30.67
N ALA A 16 3.18 -1.14 -31.60
CA ALA A 16 2.07 -0.22 -31.36
C ALA A 16 0.77 -0.97 -31.01
N TYR A 17 0.48 -2.07 -31.72
CA TYR A 17 -0.67 -2.92 -31.42
C TYR A 17 -0.54 -3.57 -30.04
N SER A 18 0.60 -4.17 -29.69
CA SER A 18 0.82 -4.76 -28.36
C SER A 18 0.81 -3.72 -27.26
N HIS A 19 1.32 -2.51 -27.49
CA HIS A 19 1.25 -1.41 -26.55
C HIS A 19 -0.21 -0.95 -26.36
N ASN A 20 -0.99 -0.82 -27.43
CA ASN A 20 -2.40 -0.46 -27.36
C ASN A 20 -3.24 -1.55 -26.70
N ASP A 21 -3.02 -2.83 -27.03
CA ASP A 21 -3.67 -3.97 -26.41
C ASP A 21 -3.32 -4.07 -24.91
N MET A 22 -2.07 -3.75 -24.55
CA MET A 22 -1.67 -3.57 -23.15
C MET A 22 -2.37 -2.37 -22.50
N HIS A 23 -2.56 -1.23 -23.17
CA HIS A 23 -3.30 -0.08 -22.58
C HIS A 23 -4.79 -0.35 -22.47
N GLU A 24 -5.39 -0.98 -23.48
CA GLU A 24 -6.82 -1.32 -23.52
C GLU A 24 -7.17 -2.42 -22.52
N ASN A 25 -6.27 -3.37 -22.27
CA ASN A 25 -6.48 -4.46 -21.31
C ASN A 25 -5.76 -4.28 -19.96
N SER A 26 -4.90 -3.27 -19.79
CA SER A 26 -4.27 -2.97 -18.48
C SER A 26 -5.23 -2.20 -17.60
N ARG A 27 -6.09 -2.95 -16.92
CA ARG A 27 -6.73 -2.43 -15.72
C ARG A 27 -5.63 -1.94 -14.78
N GLN A 28 -5.62 -0.64 -14.49
CA GLN A 28 -4.75 -0.11 -13.44
C GLN A 28 -5.06 -0.81 -12.12
N MET A 29 -4.03 -1.38 -11.48
CA MET A 29 -4.19 -1.99 -10.17
C MET A 29 -4.73 -0.96 -9.17
N SER A 30 -5.77 -1.36 -8.44
CA SER A 30 -6.33 -0.62 -7.31
C SER A 30 -5.31 -0.42 -6.19
N PHE A 31 -5.65 0.43 -5.23
CA PHE A 31 -4.82 0.65 -4.04
C PHE A 31 -4.57 -0.66 -3.27
N ALA A 32 -5.64 -1.43 -3.01
CA ALA A 32 -5.56 -2.71 -2.31
C ALA A 32 -4.70 -3.73 -3.06
N GLU A 33 -4.90 -3.87 -4.38
CA GLU A 33 -4.11 -4.78 -5.22
C GLU A 33 -2.62 -4.43 -5.21
N LYS A 34 -2.26 -3.15 -5.19
CA LYS A 34 -0.85 -2.71 -5.08
C LYS A 34 -0.25 -3.06 -3.71
N VAL A 35 -0.98 -2.81 -2.62
CA VAL A 35 -0.52 -3.14 -1.26
C VAL A 35 -0.31 -4.65 -1.12
N GLU A 36 -1.27 -5.45 -1.58
CA GLU A 36 -1.18 -6.91 -1.57
C GLU A 36 -0.02 -7.42 -2.44
N LEU A 37 0.16 -6.90 -3.65
CA LEU A 37 1.28 -7.25 -4.50
C LEU A 37 2.62 -6.95 -3.82
N PHE A 38 2.79 -5.76 -3.25
CA PHE A 38 4.03 -5.37 -2.57
C PHE A 38 4.31 -6.23 -1.35
N HIS A 39 3.28 -6.62 -0.59
CA HIS A 39 3.39 -7.52 0.54
C HIS A 39 3.84 -8.93 0.11
N ASN A 40 3.23 -9.48 -0.94
CA ASN A 40 3.61 -10.79 -1.48
C ASN A 40 5.06 -10.82 -1.98
N ILE A 41 5.53 -9.73 -2.61
CA ILE A 41 6.94 -9.60 -3.00
C ILE A 41 7.84 -9.59 -1.77
N ARG A 42 7.46 -8.85 -0.71
CA ARG A 42 8.21 -8.81 0.55
C ARG A 42 8.34 -10.19 1.15
N ASP A 43 7.23 -10.92 1.28
CA ASP A 43 7.20 -12.25 1.89
C ASP A 43 8.02 -13.26 1.11
N ARG A 44 7.97 -13.20 -0.23
CA ARG A 44 8.84 -14.01 -1.09
C ARG A 44 10.32 -13.73 -0.80
N ILE A 45 10.71 -12.45 -0.72
CA ILE A 45 12.10 -12.05 -0.45
C ILE A 45 12.53 -12.46 0.96
N VAL A 46 11.68 -12.24 1.97
CA VAL A 46 11.95 -12.68 3.35
C VAL A 46 12.16 -14.19 3.35
N LYS A 47 11.27 -14.98 2.73
CA LYS A 47 11.39 -16.44 2.66
C LYS A 47 12.67 -16.89 1.94
N SER A 48 13.04 -16.23 0.85
CA SER A 48 14.24 -16.59 0.07
C SER A 48 15.56 -16.20 0.75
N TYR A 49 15.56 -15.20 1.63
CA TYR A 49 16.79 -14.61 2.18
C TYR A 49 16.86 -14.57 3.72
N LYS A 50 15.90 -15.18 4.42
CA LYS A 50 15.76 -15.14 5.89
C LYS A 50 17.06 -15.44 6.63
N ASP A 51 17.82 -16.42 6.14
CA ASP A 51 19.02 -16.93 6.83
C ASP A 51 20.33 -16.34 6.29
N THR A 52 20.26 -15.48 5.26
CA THR A 52 21.45 -15.00 4.53
C THR A 52 21.59 -13.49 4.48
N LEU A 53 20.50 -12.73 4.60
CA LEU A 53 20.51 -11.27 4.57
C LEU A 53 19.94 -10.69 5.87
N GLY A 54 20.55 -9.61 6.35
CA GLY A 54 19.99 -8.82 7.44
C GLY A 54 18.74 -8.04 7.00
N GLU A 55 17.92 -7.61 7.97
CA GLU A 55 16.65 -6.92 7.70
C GLU A 55 16.78 -5.70 6.77
N ARG A 56 17.85 -4.92 6.95
CA ARG A 56 18.13 -3.74 6.10
C ARG A 56 18.39 -4.13 4.64
N GLN A 57 19.07 -5.25 4.41
CA GLN A 57 19.34 -5.76 3.06
C GLN A 57 18.07 -6.31 2.42
N ILE A 58 17.25 -7.04 3.19
CA ILE A 58 15.91 -7.49 2.77
C ILE A 58 15.04 -6.30 2.35
N ALA A 59 14.95 -5.26 3.19
CA ALA A 59 14.15 -4.07 2.90
C ALA A 59 14.68 -3.27 1.70
N THR A 60 15.99 -3.33 1.44
CA THR A 60 16.58 -2.73 0.24
C THR A 60 16.15 -3.52 -0.98
N LYS A 61 16.43 -4.83 -1.01
CA LYS A 61 16.10 -5.75 -2.12
C LYS A 61 14.61 -5.73 -2.47
N TRP A 62 13.76 -5.70 -1.47
CA TRP A 62 12.31 -5.54 -1.64
C TRP A 62 11.94 -4.27 -2.41
N ARG A 63 12.52 -3.13 -2.06
CA ARG A 63 12.27 -1.88 -2.79
C ARG A 63 12.86 -1.89 -4.20
N GLU A 64 13.94 -2.62 -4.46
CA GLU A 64 14.48 -2.80 -5.81
C GLU A 64 13.54 -3.62 -6.68
N GLU A 65 12.99 -4.71 -6.14
CA GLU A 65 12.01 -5.55 -6.84
C GLU A 65 10.71 -4.78 -7.15
N VAL A 66 10.20 -4.01 -6.20
CA VAL A 66 9.03 -3.14 -6.43
C VAL A 66 9.34 -2.09 -7.52
N ALA A 67 10.54 -1.50 -7.52
CA ALA A 67 10.98 -0.55 -8.55
C ALA A 67 11.02 -1.19 -9.93
N ASN A 68 11.55 -2.39 -10.06
CA ASN A 68 11.60 -3.13 -11.32
C ASN A 68 10.20 -3.43 -11.85
N ILE A 69 9.29 -3.94 -11.01
CA ILE A 69 7.93 -4.32 -11.42
C ILE A 69 7.11 -3.09 -11.83
N THR A 70 7.29 -1.97 -11.12
CA THR A 70 6.55 -0.73 -11.41
C THR A 70 7.20 0.12 -12.50
N SER A 71 8.33 -0.33 -13.08
CA SER A 71 9.13 0.43 -14.05
C SER A 71 9.46 1.85 -13.57
N LYS A 72 9.81 1.97 -12.28
CA LYS A 72 10.13 3.24 -11.61
C LYS A 72 11.52 3.17 -10.97
N THR A 73 12.12 4.32 -10.75
CA THR A 73 13.32 4.40 -9.92
C THR A 73 13.00 4.13 -8.44
N LYS A 74 14.01 3.73 -7.67
CA LYS A 74 13.85 3.55 -6.21
C LYS A 74 13.36 4.83 -5.50
N ALA A 75 13.79 5.99 -6.01
CA ALA A 75 13.37 7.29 -5.48
C ALA A 75 11.88 7.55 -5.74
N GLU A 76 11.42 7.30 -6.97
CA GLU A 76 10.00 7.42 -7.33
C GLU A 76 9.14 6.42 -6.55
N VAL A 77 9.59 5.17 -6.39
CA VAL A 77 8.88 4.18 -5.56
C VAL A 77 8.74 4.67 -4.13
N LYS A 78 9.81 5.20 -3.53
CA LYS A 78 9.76 5.75 -2.17
C LYS A 78 8.75 6.90 -2.04
N ASN A 79 8.66 7.77 -3.06
CA ASN A 79 7.81 8.95 -3.02
C ASN A 79 6.34 8.63 -3.36
N CYS A 80 6.10 7.88 -4.43
CA CYS A 80 4.76 7.55 -4.92
C CYS A 80 4.08 6.45 -4.11
N TYR A 81 4.85 5.52 -3.54
CA TYR A 81 4.32 4.34 -2.86
C TYR A 81 4.64 4.32 -1.37
N ARG A 82 4.94 5.47 -0.74
CA ARG A 82 5.26 5.54 0.69
C ARG A 82 4.24 4.82 1.57
N THR A 83 2.96 5.16 1.42
CA THR A 83 1.87 4.53 2.19
C THR A 83 1.70 3.06 1.82
N HIS A 84 1.84 2.70 0.54
CA HIS A 84 1.70 1.31 0.10
C HIS A 84 2.79 0.42 0.69
N LEU A 85 4.05 0.87 0.63
CA LEU A 85 5.19 0.18 1.22
C LEU A 85 5.08 0.10 2.73
N PHE A 86 4.59 1.16 3.39
CA PHE A 86 4.36 1.13 4.83
C PHE A 86 3.37 0.02 5.21
N LEU A 87 2.20 0.00 4.58
CA LEU A 87 1.16 -1.01 4.84
C LEU A 87 1.60 -2.42 4.46
N ALA A 88 2.27 -2.58 3.31
CA ALA A 88 2.79 -3.85 2.84
C ALA A 88 3.94 -4.41 3.70
N SER A 89 4.53 -3.59 4.57
CA SER A 89 5.61 -4.02 5.47
C SER A 89 5.12 -4.77 6.70
N PHE A 90 3.81 -4.72 6.99
CA PHE A 90 3.21 -5.40 8.12
C PHE A 90 3.32 -6.93 7.98
N SER A 91 3.26 -7.62 9.11
CA SER A 91 3.34 -9.08 9.19
C SER A 91 2.53 -9.60 10.38
N GLY A 92 2.13 -10.87 10.33
CA GLY A 92 1.34 -11.50 11.39
C GLY A 92 -0.02 -10.83 11.58
N GLU A 93 -0.47 -10.72 12.83
CA GLU A 93 -1.81 -10.21 13.18
C GLU A 93 -2.11 -8.82 12.61
N LEU A 94 -1.09 -7.96 12.49
CA LEU A 94 -1.26 -6.62 11.92
C LEU A 94 -1.55 -6.67 10.41
N TRP A 95 -0.92 -7.61 9.69
CA TRP A 95 -1.25 -7.84 8.28
C TRP A 95 -2.64 -8.46 8.15
N ASP A 96 -2.99 -9.43 9.00
CA ASP A 96 -4.29 -10.07 8.96
C ASP A 96 -5.42 -9.05 9.16
N ALA A 97 -5.29 -8.16 10.15
CA ALA A 97 -6.23 -7.06 10.39
C ALA A 97 -6.33 -6.11 9.18
N LEU A 98 -5.20 -5.72 8.59
CA LEU A 98 -5.18 -4.85 7.40
C LEU A 98 -5.82 -5.55 6.20
N SER A 99 -5.54 -6.84 6.00
CA SER A 99 -6.04 -7.61 4.87
C SER A 99 -7.57 -7.75 4.91
N GLY A 100 -8.16 -7.88 6.10
CA GLY A 100 -9.60 -7.89 6.32
C GLY A 100 -10.25 -6.55 5.94
N VAL A 101 -9.56 -5.43 6.18
CA VAL A 101 -10.01 -4.09 5.77
C VAL A 101 -9.88 -3.89 4.25
N LEU A 102 -8.79 -4.36 3.64
CA LEU A 102 -8.53 -4.16 2.21
C LEU A 102 -9.37 -5.06 1.29
N LYS A 103 -9.79 -6.23 1.78
CA LYS A 103 -10.66 -7.17 1.06
C LYS A 103 -12.05 -7.13 1.69
N PRO A 104 -12.97 -6.26 1.24
CA PRO A 104 -14.34 -6.32 1.70
C PRO A 104 -14.88 -7.73 1.43
N SER A 105 -15.42 -8.35 2.48
CA SER A 105 -16.05 -9.67 2.45
C SER A 105 -16.77 -9.93 1.13
N LYS A 106 -16.28 -10.89 0.33
CA LYS A 106 -17.00 -11.42 -0.85
C LYS A 106 -18.33 -12.07 -0.47
N THR A 107 -18.59 -12.23 0.82
CA THR A 107 -19.82 -12.79 1.36
C THR A 107 -20.85 -11.71 1.69
N LYS A 108 -21.96 -11.82 0.94
CA LYS A 108 -23.35 -11.41 1.24
C LYS A 108 -23.83 -10.05 0.72
N HIS A 109 -24.75 -10.21 -0.23
CA HIS A 109 -25.83 -9.33 -0.66
C HIS A 109 -25.46 -7.95 -1.18
N ILE A 110 -25.62 -7.83 -2.50
CA ILE A 110 -25.87 -6.59 -3.23
C ILE A 110 -27.14 -5.95 -2.65
N SER A 111 -26.98 -5.24 -1.55
CA SER A 111 -27.87 -4.14 -1.17
C SER A 111 -27.62 -3.03 -2.19
N LYS A 112 -28.58 -2.85 -3.10
CA LYS A 112 -28.59 -1.73 -4.03
C LYS A 112 -28.50 -0.42 -3.22
N ASN A 113 -27.46 0.37 -3.47
CA ASN A 113 -27.26 1.78 -3.06
C ASN A 113 -26.24 2.16 -1.98
N GLU A 114 -25.28 1.31 -1.61
CA GLU A 114 -24.03 1.81 -1.04
C GLU A 114 -22.89 1.53 -2.01
N LYS A 115 -22.45 2.56 -2.74
CA LYS A 115 -21.11 2.52 -3.35
C LYS A 115 -20.14 2.36 -2.19
N VAL A 116 -19.66 1.14 -1.95
CA VAL A 116 -18.55 0.90 -1.03
C VAL A 116 -17.45 1.87 -1.43
N LYS A 117 -17.17 2.87 -0.59
CA LYS A 117 -16.11 3.85 -0.86
C LYS A 117 -14.81 3.05 -0.94
N GLU A 118 -14.22 2.99 -2.13
CA GLU A 118 -12.95 2.32 -2.32
C GLU A 118 -11.89 2.99 -1.43
N LEU A 119 -11.19 2.18 -0.63
CA LEU A 119 -10.12 2.69 0.21
C LEU A 119 -8.97 3.15 -0.68
N THR A 120 -8.47 4.35 -0.42
CA THR A 120 -7.32 4.92 -1.13
C THR A 120 -6.19 5.22 -0.16
N GLN A 121 -4.99 5.51 -0.71
CA GLN A 121 -3.83 5.91 0.07
C GLN A 121 -4.08 7.09 1.02
N TYR A 122 -5.05 7.94 0.70
CA TYR A 122 -5.38 9.13 1.46
C TYR A 122 -5.87 8.79 2.88
N HIS A 123 -6.62 7.69 3.04
CA HIS A 123 -7.15 7.27 4.33
C HIS A 123 -6.04 6.79 5.27
N PHE A 124 -4.94 6.26 4.72
CA PHE A 124 -3.85 5.66 5.49
C PHE A 124 -2.60 6.54 5.59
N VAL A 125 -2.59 7.74 5.01
CA VAL A 125 -1.38 8.59 4.92
C VAL A 125 -0.78 8.93 6.30
N ASN A 126 -1.62 9.02 7.33
CA ASN A 126 -1.22 9.29 8.71
C ASN A 126 -1.15 8.03 9.58
N PHE A 127 -1.46 6.84 9.07
CA PHE A 127 -1.51 5.61 9.86
C PHE A 127 -0.15 5.22 10.43
N SER A 128 0.94 5.67 9.80
CA SER A 128 2.30 5.51 10.35
C SER A 128 2.56 6.27 11.65
N LYS A 129 1.65 7.18 12.05
CA LYS A 129 1.76 7.96 13.29
C LYS A 129 1.15 7.27 14.51
N VAL A 130 0.31 6.26 14.30
CA VAL A 130 -0.16 5.41 15.41
C VAL A 130 1.07 4.65 15.90
N GLU A 131 1.47 4.84 17.15
CA GLU A 131 2.80 4.41 17.62
C GLU A 131 2.87 2.90 17.83
N THR A 132 1.86 2.35 18.50
CA THR A 132 1.86 0.95 18.91
C THR A 132 1.21 0.04 17.88
N THR A 133 1.71 -1.20 17.78
CA THR A 133 1.10 -2.23 16.94
C THR A 133 -0.31 -2.59 17.40
N GLU A 134 -0.54 -2.59 18.71
CA GLU A 134 -1.84 -2.90 19.34
C GLU A 134 -2.91 -1.87 18.96
N GLU A 135 -2.59 -0.57 19.04
CA GLU A 135 -3.50 0.49 18.59
C GLU A 135 -3.80 0.40 17.10
N ARG A 136 -2.79 0.09 16.27
CA ARG A 136 -2.99 -0.11 14.83
C ARG A 136 -3.96 -1.26 14.57
N ILE A 137 -3.78 -2.40 15.24
CA ILE A 137 -4.68 -3.56 15.11
C ILE A 137 -6.10 -3.17 15.54
N LYS A 138 -6.24 -2.53 16.71
CA LYS A 138 -7.54 -2.09 17.23
C LYS A 138 -8.26 -1.16 16.25
N LEU A 139 -7.58 -0.14 15.72
CA LEU A 139 -8.16 0.79 14.76
C LEU A 139 -8.59 0.11 13.46
N LEU A 140 -7.79 -0.83 12.95
CA LEU A 140 -8.14 -1.61 11.75
C LEU A 140 -9.35 -2.52 12.01
N GLN A 141 -9.44 -3.13 13.19
CA GLN A 141 -10.60 -3.94 13.58
C GLN A 141 -11.87 -3.10 13.71
N GLN A 142 -11.80 -1.93 14.35
CA GLN A 142 -12.93 -1.00 14.44
C GLN A 142 -13.42 -0.57 13.05
N LEU A 143 -12.50 -0.29 12.12
CA LEU A 143 -12.82 0.03 10.74
C LEU A 143 -13.45 -1.16 10.00
N SER A 144 -12.89 -2.36 10.17
CA SER A 144 -13.39 -3.61 9.56
C SER A 144 -14.79 -3.97 10.06
N ASN A 145 -15.06 -3.76 11.35
CA ASN A 145 -16.34 -4.02 12.00
C ASN A 145 -17.39 -2.92 11.73
N LYS A 146 -17.03 -1.86 11.00
CA LYS A 146 -17.87 -0.67 10.76
C LYS A 146 -18.28 0.06 12.05
N GLU A 147 -17.46 -0.05 13.10
CA GLU A 147 -17.63 0.73 14.34
C GLU A 147 -17.24 2.20 14.13
N ILE A 148 -16.35 2.45 13.16
CA ILE A 148 -15.93 3.77 12.71
C ILE A 148 -16.00 3.83 11.19
N THR A 149 -16.29 5.02 10.67
CA THR A 149 -16.21 5.35 9.25
C THR A 149 -14.76 5.52 8.80
N VAL A 150 -14.54 5.53 7.47
CA VAL A 150 -13.21 5.75 6.89
C VAL A 150 -12.70 7.16 7.20
N GLU A 151 -13.60 8.13 7.26
CA GLU A 151 -13.33 9.51 7.65
C GLU A 151 -12.93 9.62 9.13
N GLU A 152 -13.67 8.97 10.03
CA GLU A 152 -13.32 8.93 11.46
C GLU A 152 -11.98 8.22 11.69
N PHE A 153 -11.73 7.10 11.00
CA PHE A 153 -10.43 6.43 11.03
C PHE A 153 -9.28 7.38 10.65
N ARG A 154 -9.45 8.13 9.56
CA ARG A 154 -8.46 9.12 9.12
C ARG A 154 -8.26 10.20 10.19
N ASP A 155 -9.35 10.70 10.75
CA ASP A 155 -9.32 11.81 11.71
C ASP A 155 -8.69 11.38 13.04
N ILE A 156 -8.91 10.15 13.50
CA ILE A 156 -8.20 9.58 14.65
C ILE A 156 -6.68 9.51 14.37
N CYS A 157 -6.29 9.02 13.18
CA CYS A 157 -4.88 9.00 12.79
C CYS A 157 -4.24 10.40 12.70
N VAL A 158 -5.05 11.44 12.44
CA VAL A 158 -4.62 12.85 12.44
C VAL A 158 -4.56 13.41 13.86
N GLY A 159 -5.57 13.13 14.69
CA GLY A 159 -5.77 13.66 16.04
C GLY A 159 -4.70 13.23 17.03
N LEU A 160 -4.15 12.02 16.88
CA LEU A 160 -2.99 11.53 17.64
C LEU A 160 -1.73 12.42 17.50
N ARG A 161 -1.71 13.35 16.53
CA ARG A 161 -0.66 14.37 16.40
C ARG A 161 -0.70 15.43 17.53
N TYR A 162 -1.87 15.68 18.11
CA TYR A 162 -2.07 16.79 19.05
C TYR A 162 -1.94 16.36 20.52
N ASP A 163 -2.30 15.13 20.87
CA ASP A 163 -2.19 14.67 22.26
C ASP A 163 -0.73 14.45 22.70
N HIS A 164 0.14 13.97 21.81
CA HIS A 164 1.58 13.87 22.10
C HIS A 164 2.27 15.25 22.18
N ALA A 165 1.83 16.24 21.41
CA ALA A 165 2.36 17.60 21.52
C ALA A 165 1.94 18.26 22.85
N PHE A 166 0.74 17.95 23.34
CA PHE A 166 0.22 18.48 24.60
C PHE A 166 0.88 17.83 25.84
N LEU A 167 1.19 16.52 25.77
CA LEU A 167 1.91 15.82 26.83
C LEU A 167 3.38 16.25 26.96
N VAL A 168 4.08 16.50 25.84
CA VAL A 168 5.49 16.95 25.88
C VAL A 168 5.62 18.39 26.40
N LEU A 169 4.63 19.26 26.17
CA LEU A 169 4.61 20.62 26.71
C LEU A 169 4.22 20.71 28.19
N ASN A 170 3.45 19.74 28.72
CA ASN A 170 3.09 19.70 30.15
C ASN A 170 4.11 18.97 31.03
N MET A 171 5.02 18.17 30.47
CA MET A 171 6.13 17.56 31.24
C MET A 171 7.40 18.41 31.30
N THR A 172 7.43 19.57 30.64
CA THR A 172 8.53 20.55 30.74
C THR A 172 8.25 21.69 31.74
N PHE A 173 7.10 21.65 32.42
CA PHE A 173 6.69 22.57 33.48
C PHE A 173 6.15 21.80 34.70
N ILE A 174 6.95 20.92 35.30
CA ILE A 174 6.85 20.50 36.71
C ILE A 174 8.27 20.38 37.26
#